data_AF-A0A1U7MP32-F1
#
_entry.id   AF-A0A1U7MP32-F1
#
_cell.length_a   1.000
_cell.length_b   1.000
_cell.length_c   1.000
_cell.angle_alpha   90.00
_cell.angle_beta   90.00
_cell.angle_gamma   90.00
#
_symmetry.space_group_name_H-M   'P 1'
#
loop_
_entity.id
_entity.type
_entity.pdbx_description
1 polymer ?
#
loop_
_entity_poly.entity_id
_entity_poly.type
_entity_poly.pdbx_seq_one_letter_code
_entity_poly.pdbx_strand_id
1 'polypeptide(L)'
;MAELLASWADLRSAHPTHLRVRLVALLGAGLFALSLALAGGGGPVAWAGILVLGALVVYQPTTLMPVVLAVFGVASWWAGVPGPWHWALLPAAWGLLLVHAAAALAASVPGQAPLPSSVLRVYAVRTGVVALVTAVVWAAAGLVVHGPAPEGLGVVPGIVGLATVVGGLVVYLRRTARD
;
A
#
# COMPACT_ATOMS: atom_id res chain seq x y z
N MET A 1 -13.01 19.07 19.02
CA MET A 1 -12.65 20.34 18.34
C MET A 1 -11.17 20.68 18.53
N ALA A 2 -10.64 20.70 19.77
CA ALA A 2 -9.24 21.01 20.05
C ALA A 2 -8.23 20.12 19.31
N GLU A 3 -8.47 18.81 19.22
CA GLU A 3 -7.60 17.86 18.50
C GLU A 3 -7.54 18.11 16.97
N LEU A 4 -8.64 18.55 16.37
CA LEU A 4 -8.69 18.93 14.96
C LEU A 4 -7.86 20.21 14.74
N LEU A 5 -8.02 21.21 15.60
CA LEU A 5 -7.22 22.43 15.52
C LEU A 5 -5.72 22.15 15.69
N ALA A 6 -5.36 21.22 16.59
CA ALA A 6 -3.98 20.77 16.76
C ALA A 6 -3.45 20.05 15.50
N SER A 7 -4.23 19.14 14.91
CA SER A 7 -3.85 18.43 13.67
C SER A 7 -3.67 19.39 12.50
N TRP A 8 -4.50 20.45 12.43
CA TRP A 8 -4.37 21.50 11.43
C TRP A 8 -3.12 22.36 11.63
N ALA A 9 -2.82 22.75 12.88
CA ALA A 9 -1.61 23.48 13.21
C ALA A 9 -0.35 22.65 12.91
N ASP A 10 -0.37 21.35 13.19
CA ASP A 10 0.70 20.41 12.82
C ASP A 10 0.91 20.37 11.31
N LEU A 11 -0.17 20.20 10.53
CA LEU A 11 -0.06 20.18 9.06
C LEU A 11 0.51 21.50 8.51
N ARG A 12 0.10 22.64 9.05
CA ARG A 12 0.57 23.96 8.61
C ARG A 12 2.03 24.23 8.98
N SER A 13 2.49 23.67 10.10
CA SER A 13 3.87 23.81 10.59
C SER A 13 4.79 22.68 10.11
N ALA A 14 4.27 21.72 9.34
CA ALA A 14 5.02 20.56 8.90
C ALA A 14 6.16 20.94 7.96
N HIS A 15 7.32 20.33 8.17
CA HIS A 15 8.47 20.48 7.29
C HIS A 15 8.13 19.98 5.87
N PRO A 16 8.65 20.58 4.79
CA PRO A 16 8.34 20.18 3.41
C PRO A 16 8.54 18.69 3.10
N THR A 17 9.49 18.03 3.77
CA THR A 17 9.69 16.57 3.64
C THR A 17 8.51 15.77 4.14
N HIS A 18 7.86 16.19 5.23
CA HIS A 18 6.64 15.54 5.74
C HIS A 18 5.46 15.76 4.79
N LEU A 19 5.32 16.96 4.24
CA LEU A 19 4.28 17.24 3.25
C LEU A 19 4.43 16.35 2.01
N ARG A 20 5.65 16.15 1.51
CA ARG A 20 5.91 15.23 0.39
C ARG A 20 5.51 13.78 0.72
N VAL A 21 5.87 13.28 1.90
CA VAL A 21 5.48 11.92 2.32
C VAL A 21 3.96 11.80 2.43
N ARG A 22 3.29 12.79 3.03
CA ARG A 22 1.82 12.79 3.11
C ARG A 22 1.19 12.84 1.70
N LEU A 23 1.73 13.64 0.78
CA LEU A 23 1.28 13.64 -0.62
C LEU A 23 1.42 12.26 -1.29
N VAL A 24 2.47 11.49 -0.98
CA VAL A 24 2.60 10.11 -1.45
C VAL A 24 1.44 9.23 -0.96
N ALA A 25 0.94 9.42 0.27
CA ALA A 25 -0.24 8.71 0.74
C ALA A 25 -1.48 9.05 -0.11
N LEU A 26 -1.69 10.33 -0.41
CA LEU A 26 -2.81 10.76 -1.24
C LEU A 26 -2.70 10.21 -2.68
N LEU A 27 -1.50 10.20 -3.24
CA LEU A 27 -1.23 9.57 -4.54
C LEU A 27 -1.48 8.06 -4.52
N GLY A 28 -1.11 7.37 -3.43
CA GLY A 28 -1.41 5.96 -3.22
C GLY A 28 -2.92 5.68 -3.17
N ALA A 29 -3.68 6.51 -2.47
CA ALA A 29 -5.14 6.43 -2.44
C ALA A 29 -5.75 6.70 -3.83
N GLY A 30 -5.23 7.69 -4.56
CA GLY A 30 -5.64 7.99 -5.93
C GLY A 30 -5.34 6.84 -6.90
N LEU A 31 -4.17 6.21 -6.78
CA LEU A 31 -3.80 5.03 -7.55
C LEU A 31 -4.76 3.85 -7.27
N PHE A 32 -5.12 3.65 -6.00
CA PHE A 32 -6.12 2.63 -5.63
C PHE A 32 -7.48 2.92 -6.25
N ALA A 33 -7.99 4.15 -6.10
CA ALA A 33 -9.28 4.56 -6.65
C ALA A 33 -9.32 4.41 -8.18
N LEU A 34 -8.26 4.83 -8.88
CA LEU A 34 -8.13 4.67 -10.32
C LEU A 34 -8.09 3.19 -10.72
N SER A 35 -7.33 2.35 -10.00
CA SER A 35 -7.24 0.92 -10.27
C SER A 35 -8.58 0.21 -10.07
N LEU A 36 -9.34 0.60 -9.05
CA LEU A 36 -10.69 0.12 -8.80
C LEU A 36 -11.65 0.51 -9.93
N ALA A 37 -11.60 1.77 -10.37
CA ALA A 37 -12.41 2.24 -11.49
C ALA A 37 -12.06 1.53 -12.81
N LEU A 38 -10.77 1.32 -13.09
CA LEU A 38 -10.29 0.59 -14.28
C LEU A 38 -10.65 -0.90 -14.25
N ALA A 39 -10.86 -1.47 -13.06
CA ALA A 39 -11.39 -2.82 -12.89
C ALA A 39 -12.91 -2.91 -13.06
N GLY A 40 -13.58 -1.80 -13.42
CA GLY A 40 -15.04 -1.73 -13.49
C GLY A 40 -15.72 -1.80 -12.13
N GLY A 41 -14.96 -1.64 -11.03
CA GLY A 41 -15.46 -1.79 -9.68
C GLY A 41 -15.85 -0.48 -8.99
N GLY A 42 -16.76 -0.61 -8.03
CA GLY A 42 -17.25 0.50 -7.22
C GLY A 42 -18.18 1.44 -7.98
N GLY A 43 -18.10 2.73 -7.66
CA GLY A 43 -18.86 3.80 -8.27
C GLY A 43 -18.40 5.16 -7.72
N PRO A 44 -18.98 6.29 -8.18
CA PRO A 44 -18.50 7.63 -7.82
C PRO A 44 -18.38 7.86 -6.31
N VAL A 45 -19.31 7.31 -5.53
CA VAL A 45 -19.30 7.39 -4.06
C VAL A 45 -18.11 6.65 -3.46
N ALA A 46 -17.79 5.43 -3.93
CA ALA A 46 -16.67 4.65 -3.43
C ALA A 46 -15.33 5.32 -3.77
N TRP A 47 -15.18 5.83 -5.00
CA TRP A 47 -13.98 6.53 -5.43
C TRP A 47 -13.75 7.81 -4.64
N ALA A 48 -14.81 8.62 -4.48
CA ALA A 48 -14.77 9.81 -3.64
C ALA A 48 -14.44 9.46 -2.18
N GLY A 49 -15.05 8.39 -1.64
CA GLY A 49 -14.77 7.89 -0.30
C GLY A 49 -13.30 7.53 -0.09
N ILE A 50 -12.67 6.82 -1.04
CA ILE A 50 -11.24 6.50 -0.99
C ILE A 50 -10.39 7.78 -0.99
N LEU A 51 -10.70 8.76 -1.84
CA LEU A 51 -9.96 10.02 -1.92
C LEU A 51 -10.12 10.87 -0.64
N VAL A 52 -11.32 10.94 -0.09
CA VAL A 52 -11.61 11.63 1.17
C VAL A 52 -10.86 10.97 2.32
N LEU A 53 -10.90 9.63 2.42
CA LEU A 53 -10.12 8.90 3.42
C LEU A 53 -8.62 9.11 3.21
N GLY A 54 -8.13 9.18 1.97
CA GLY A 54 -6.74 9.48 1.64
C GLY A 54 -6.33 10.88 2.12
N ALA A 55 -7.18 11.88 1.92
CA ALA A 55 -6.97 13.22 2.46
C ALA A 55 -7.02 13.25 3.99
N LEU A 56 -7.86 12.42 4.62
CA LEU A 56 -7.87 12.26 6.08
C LEU A 56 -6.59 11.59 6.59
N VAL A 57 -5.97 10.67 5.84
CA VAL A 57 -4.65 10.12 6.16
C VAL A 57 -3.56 11.20 6.08
N VAL A 58 -3.62 12.10 5.11
CA VAL A 58 -2.72 13.27 5.04
C VAL A 58 -2.86 14.16 6.27
N TYR A 59 -4.10 14.37 6.71
CA TYR A 59 -4.41 15.20 7.85
C TYR A 59 -4.05 14.53 9.19
N GLN A 60 -4.26 13.22 9.31
CA GLN A 60 -4.09 12.43 10.52
C GLN A 60 -3.37 11.09 10.25
N PRO A 61 -2.06 11.10 9.98
CA PRO A 61 -1.32 9.89 9.62
C PRO A 61 -1.13 8.91 10.79
N THR A 62 -1.28 9.38 12.03
CA THR A 62 -1.06 8.60 13.27
C THR A 62 -2.32 7.99 13.87
N THR A 63 -3.50 8.28 13.32
CA THR A 63 -4.78 7.79 13.85
C THR A 63 -5.23 6.51 13.15
N LEU A 64 -6.50 6.12 13.34
CA LEU A 64 -7.10 4.95 12.69
C LEU A 64 -7.34 5.14 11.19
N MET A 65 -7.16 6.34 10.62
CA MET A 65 -7.52 6.64 9.22
C MET A 65 -6.84 5.74 8.18
N PRO A 66 -5.53 5.40 8.27
CA PRO A 66 -4.91 4.48 7.31
C PRO A 66 -5.54 3.08 7.34
N VAL A 67 -5.96 2.62 8.52
CA VAL A 67 -6.64 1.33 8.70
C VAL A 67 -8.05 1.39 8.12
N VAL A 68 -8.81 2.44 8.42
CA VAL A 68 -10.16 2.65 7.87
C VAL A 68 -10.10 2.70 6.34
N LEU A 69 -9.14 3.42 5.77
CA LEU A 69 -8.91 3.45 4.31
C LEU A 69 -8.63 2.05 3.76
N ALA A 70 -7.71 1.30 4.37
CA ALA A 70 -7.36 -0.03 3.91
C ALA A 70 -8.57 -0.99 3.95
N VAL A 71 -9.31 -1.01 5.05
CA VAL A 71 -10.52 -1.84 5.20
C VAL A 71 -11.59 -1.44 4.18
N PHE A 72 -11.86 -0.14 4.04
CA PHE A 72 -12.83 0.37 3.08
C PHE A 72 -12.43 0.06 1.63
N GLY A 73 -11.14 0.22 1.31
CA GLY A 73 -10.59 -0.08 -0.01
C GLY A 73 -10.74 -1.56 -0.35
N VAL A 74 -10.32 -2.46 0.54
CA VAL A 74 -10.45 -3.92 0.36
C VAL A 74 -11.92 -4.32 0.22
N ALA A 75 -12.81 -3.79 1.06
CA ALA A 75 -14.25 -4.05 0.96
C ALA A 75 -14.84 -3.56 -0.37
N SER A 76 -14.44 -2.36 -0.82
CA SER A 76 -14.88 -1.79 -2.10
C SER A 76 -14.40 -2.61 -3.29
N TRP A 77 -13.17 -3.11 -3.24
CA TRP A 77 -12.63 -4.01 -4.25
C TRP A 77 -13.40 -5.32 -4.29
N TRP A 78 -13.56 -5.96 -3.13
CA TRP A 78 -14.26 -7.24 -3.02
C TRP A 78 -15.72 -7.17 -3.48
N ALA A 79 -16.41 -6.07 -3.16
CA ALA A 79 -17.80 -5.88 -3.58
C ALA A 79 -17.94 -5.48 -5.06
N GLY A 80 -16.93 -4.81 -5.63
CA GLY A 80 -17.03 -4.17 -6.94
C GLY A 80 -16.36 -4.91 -8.09
N VAL A 81 -15.32 -5.70 -7.83
CA VAL A 81 -14.50 -6.32 -8.88
C VAL A 81 -14.77 -7.81 -8.97
N PRO A 82 -15.19 -8.34 -10.13
CA PRO A 82 -15.49 -9.76 -10.28
C PRO A 82 -14.21 -10.61 -10.29
N GLY A 83 -14.30 -11.76 -9.64
CA GLY A 83 -13.27 -12.80 -9.67
C GLY A 83 -12.09 -12.58 -8.71
N PRO A 84 -11.30 -13.64 -8.47
CA PRO A 84 -10.21 -13.61 -7.49
C PRO A 84 -8.93 -12.92 -8.01
N TRP A 85 -8.85 -12.66 -9.32
CA TRP A 85 -7.70 -12.03 -9.96
C TRP A 85 -8.14 -11.01 -10.98
N HIS A 86 -7.43 -9.88 -11.03
CA HIS A 86 -7.64 -8.83 -12.01
C HIS A 86 -6.32 -8.11 -12.27
N TRP A 87 -6.12 -7.62 -13.49
CA TRP A 87 -4.85 -6.98 -13.85
C TRP A 87 -4.57 -5.71 -13.04
N ALA A 88 -5.61 -4.94 -12.74
CA ALA A 88 -5.53 -3.72 -11.94
C ALA A 88 -5.35 -3.98 -10.42
N LEU A 89 -5.39 -5.23 -9.96
CA LEU A 89 -5.20 -5.55 -8.54
C LEU A 89 -3.80 -5.20 -8.04
N LEU A 90 -2.77 -5.38 -8.89
CA LEU A 90 -1.40 -5.07 -8.53
C LEU A 90 -1.19 -3.55 -8.28
N PRO A 91 -1.53 -2.64 -9.21
CA PRO A 91 -1.42 -1.21 -8.92
C PRO A 91 -2.32 -0.77 -7.77
N ALA A 92 -3.48 -1.40 -7.55
CA ALA A 92 -4.30 -1.15 -6.36
C ALA A 92 -3.54 -1.51 -5.06
N ALA A 93 -2.99 -2.72 -4.98
CA ALA A 93 -2.23 -3.17 -3.81
C ALA A 93 -1.00 -2.28 -3.53
N TRP A 94 -0.30 -1.83 -4.58
CA TRP A 94 0.77 -0.84 -4.45
C TRP A 94 0.26 0.51 -3.96
N GLY A 95 -0.91 0.97 -4.40
CA GLY A 95 -1.56 2.16 -3.87
C GLY A 95 -1.78 2.10 -2.36
N LEU A 96 -2.33 0.99 -1.86
CA LEU A 96 -2.49 0.77 -0.41
C LEU A 96 -1.15 0.69 0.33
N LEU A 97 -0.15 0.02 -0.27
CA LEU A 97 1.19 -0.06 0.29
C LEU A 97 1.82 1.33 0.43
N LEU A 98 1.66 2.21 -0.57
CA LEU A 98 2.13 3.59 -0.51
C LEU A 98 1.43 4.39 0.60
N VAL A 99 0.11 4.25 0.75
CA VAL A 99 -0.65 4.86 1.87
C VAL A 99 -0.07 4.41 3.20
N HIS A 100 0.11 3.10 3.39
CA HIS A 100 0.61 2.54 4.64
C HIS A 100 2.03 3.00 4.95
N ALA A 101 2.95 2.88 3.98
CA ALA A 101 4.33 3.27 4.14
C ALA A 101 4.47 4.78 4.43
N ALA A 102 3.71 5.61 3.73
CA ALA A 102 3.70 7.06 3.94
C ALA A 102 3.12 7.44 5.30
N ALA A 103 2.02 6.82 5.74
CA ALA A 103 1.44 7.06 7.06
C ALA A 103 2.41 6.65 8.17
N ALA A 104 3.02 5.46 8.07
CA ALA A 104 3.99 4.96 9.03
C ALA A 104 5.25 5.84 9.09
N LEU A 105 5.73 6.32 7.95
CA LEU A 105 6.87 7.23 7.87
C LEU A 105 6.53 8.62 8.45
N ALA A 106 5.34 9.16 8.15
CA ALA A 106 4.87 10.42 8.72
C ALA A 106 4.66 10.35 10.24
N ALA A 107 4.37 9.16 10.78
CA ALA A 107 4.25 8.89 12.20
C ALA A 107 5.59 8.67 12.93
N SER A 108 6.70 8.50 12.20
CA SER A 108 7.98 8.08 12.78
C SER A 108 8.76 9.19 13.49
N VAL A 109 8.51 10.45 13.14
CA VAL A 109 9.16 11.63 13.74
C VAL A 109 8.16 12.80 13.85
N PRO A 110 8.38 13.78 14.75
CA PRO A 110 7.54 14.98 14.82
C PRO A 110 7.49 15.73 13.49
N GLY A 111 6.30 16.21 13.09
CA GLY A 111 6.07 16.83 11.78
C GLY A 111 6.91 18.08 11.48
N GLN A 112 7.41 18.74 12.52
CA GLN A 112 8.23 19.96 12.46
C GLN A 112 9.71 19.66 12.14
N ALA A 113 10.17 18.42 12.33
CA ALA A 113 11.54 18.02 12.07
C ALA A 113 11.69 17.49 10.63
N PRO A 114 12.85 17.68 9.97
CA PRO A 114 13.12 17.02 8.70
C PRO A 114 13.23 15.50 8.89
N LEU A 115 12.73 14.75 7.91
CA LEU A 115 12.91 13.29 7.88
C LEU A 115 14.37 12.93 7.55
N PRO A 116 15.06 12.14 8.38
CA PRO A 116 16.41 11.71 8.07
C PRO A 116 16.45 10.88 6.79
N SER A 117 17.45 11.14 5.92
CA SER A 117 17.61 10.42 4.65
C SER A 117 17.83 8.92 4.84
N SER A 118 18.45 8.50 5.95
CA SER A 118 18.60 7.10 6.34
C SER A 118 17.25 6.42 6.57
N VAL A 119 16.33 7.07 7.29
CA VAL A 119 14.98 6.55 7.54
C VAL A 119 14.19 6.44 6.24
N LEU A 120 14.26 7.47 5.38
CA LEU A 120 13.66 7.45 4.05
C LEU A 120 14.16 6.26 3.22
N ARG A 121 15.49 6.03 3.23
CA ARG A 121 16.10 4.92 2.50
C ARG A 121 15.61 3.57 3.01
N VAL A 122 15.61 3.36 4.32
CA VAL A 122 15.14 2.11 4.93
C VAL A 122 13.68 1.83 4.59
N TYR A 123 12.81 2.83 4.72
CA TYR A 123 11.40 2.69 4.34
C TYR A 123 11.23 2.44 2.84
N ALA A 124 11.99 3.13 1.98
CA ALA A 124 11.94 2.92 0.54
C ALA A 124 12.33 1.50 0.16
N VAL A 125 13.39 0.94 0.74
CA VAL A 125 13.79 -0.44 0.43
C VAL A 125 12.79 -1.46 0.99
N ARG A 126 12.30 -1.29 2.23
CA ARG A 126 11.25 -2.16 2.80
C ARG A 126 9.99 -2.15 1.93
N THR A 127 9.54 -0.98 1.52
CA THR A 127 8.39 -0.80 0.64
C THR A 127 8.63 -1.45 -0.72
N GLY A 128 9.82 -1.26 -1.30
CA GLY A 128 10.20 -1.87 -2.58
C GLY A 128 10.23 -3.40 -2.52
N VAL A 129 10.75 -3.98 -1.43
CA VAL A 129 10.73 -5.44 -1.21
C VAL A 129 9.29 -5.94 -1.12
N VAL A 130 8.43 -5.30 -0.31
CA VAL A 130 7.02 -5.69 -0.22
C VAL A 130 6.32 -5.56 -1.57
N ALA A 131 6.57 -4.48 -2.32
CA ALA A 131 5.99 -4.27 -3.65
C ALA A 131 6.40 -5.39 -4.64
N LEU A 132 7.67 -5.80 -4.62
CA LEU A 132 8.19 -6.89 -5.44
C LEU A 132 7.53 -8.23 -5.06
N VAL A 133 7.47 -8.52 -3.76
CA VAL A 133 6.80 -9.73 -3.24
C VAL A 133 5.33 -9.76 -3.66
N THR A 134 4.61 -8.65 -3.51
CA THR A 134 3.22 -8.51 -3.97
C THR A 134 3.09 -8.77 -5.47
N ALA A 135 4.02 -8.28 -6.29
CA ALA A 135 4.01 -8.53 -7.73
C ALA A 135 4.22 -10.01 -8.07
N VAL A 136 5.14 -10.70 -7.38
CA VAL A 136 5.36 -12.13 -7.56
C VAL A 136 4.13 -12.94 -7.16
N VAL A 137 3.51 -12.61 -6.02
CA VAL A 137 2.27 -13.28 -5.55
C VAL A 137 1.12 -13.03 -6.53
N TRP A 138 0.95 -11.79 -7.00
CA TRP A 138 -0.06 -11.45 -8.00
C TRP A 138 0.16 -12.19 -9.33
N ALA A 139 1.41 -12.31 -9.79
CA ALA A 139 1.75 -13.04 -11.02
C ALA A 139 1.49 -14.55 -10.86
N ALA A 140 1.90 -15.13 -9.73
CA ALA A 140 1.63 -16.53 -9.41
C ALA A 140 0.12 -16.81 -9.34
N ALA A 141 -0.66 -15.92 -8.72
CA ALA A 141 -2.12 -16.03 -8.71
C ALA A 141 -2.71 -15.97 -10.13
N GLY A 142 -2.21 -15.08 -10.99
CA GLY A 142 -2.62 -15.00 -12.39
C GLY A 142 -2.33 -16.28 -13.17
N LEU A 143 -1.17 -16.91 -12.94
CA LEU A 143 -0.82 -18.19 -13.54
C LEU A 143 -1.72 -19.34 -13.06
N VAL A 144 -2.15 -19.32 -11.80
CA VAL A 144 -3.11 -20.30 -11.27
C VAL A 144 -4.50 -20.11 -11.89
N VAL A 145 -4.93 -18.87 -12.11
CA VAL A 145 -6.26 -18.55 -12.66
C VAL A 145 -6.35 -18.76 -14.17
N HIS A 146 -5.28 -18.45 -14.91
CA HIS A 146 -5.29 -18.43 -16.39
C HIS A 146 -4.35 -19.46 -17.05
N GLY A 147 -3.55 -20.19 -16.28
CA GLY A 147 -2.64 -21.20 -16.82
C GLY A 147 -3.40 -22.40 -17.40
N PRO A 148 -2.89 -23.04 -18.46
CA PRO A 148 -3.38 -24.34 -18.89
C PRO A 148 -3.04 -25.32 -17.78
N ALA A 149 -4.00 -25.69 -16.93
CA ALA A 149 -3.76 -26.66 -15.87
C ALA A 149 -3.31 -27.98 -16.50
N PRO A 150 -2.04 -28.41 -16.34
CA PRO A 150 -1.67 -29.75 -16.71
C PRO A 150 -2.34 -30.65 -15.67
N GLU A 151 -3.17 -31.60 -16.12
CA GLU A 151 -3.82 -32.55 -15.23
C GLU A 151 -2.78 -33.12 -14.24
N GLY A 152 -2.94 -32.83 -12.94
CA GLY A 152 -2.14 -33.44 -11.87
C GLY A 152 -1.12 -32.58 -11.14
N LEU A 153 -0.84 -31.31 -11.51
CA LEU A 153 0.20 -30.52 -10.80
C LEU A 153 -0.25 -29.77 -9.53
N GLY A 154 -1.57 -29.63 -9.31
CA GLY A 154 -2.14 -29.18 -8.03
C GLY A 154 -1.50 -27.92 -7.42
N VAL A 155 -1.36 -27.91 -6.08
CA VAL A 155 -0.87 -26.79 -5.25
C VAL A 155 0.64 -26.51 -5.33
N VAL A 156 1.39 -27.37 -6.03
CA VAL A 156 2.87 -27.36 -6.04
C VAL A 156 3.48 -26.05 -6.55
N PRO A 157 2.99 -25.41 -7.63
CA PRO A 157 3.54 -24.14 -8.11
C PRO A 157 3.40 -22.99 -7.09
N GLY A 158 2.31 -22.98 -6.32
CA GLY A 158 2.08 -21.99 -5.26
C GLY A 158 3.06 -22.15 -4.10
N ILE A 159 3.36 -23.39 -3.71
CA ILE A 159 4.33 -23.71 -2.64
C ILE A 159 5.74 -23.30 -3.06
N VAL A 160 6.15 -23.58 -4.30
CA VAL A 160 7.47 -23.19 -4.83
C VAL A 160 7.60 -21.67 -4.94
N GLY A 161 6.55 -20.99 -5.41
CA GLY A 161 6.51 -19.52 -5.46
C GLY A 161 6.66 -18.90 -4.06
N LEU A 162 5.91 -19.40 -3.08
CA LEU A 162 5.97 -18.92 -1.69
C LEU A 162 7.35 -19.18 -1.06
N ALA A 163 7.91 -20.38 -1.25
CA ALA A 163 9.23 -20.73 -0.72
C ALA A 163 10.34 -19.85 -1.32
N THR A 164 10.25 -19.51 -2.60
CA THR A 164 11.21 -18.62 -3.29
C THR A 164 11.14 -17.20 -2.74
N VAL A 165 9.93 -16.66 -2.56
CA VAL A 165 9.68 -15.34 -1.96
C VAL A 165 10.23 -15.26 -0.53
N VAL A 166 9.90 -16.25 0.30
CA VAL A 166 10.39 -16.34 1.69
C VAL A 166 11.91 -16.46 1.72
N GLY A 167 12.49 -17.31 0.87
CA GLY A 167 13.95 -17.46 0.76
C GLY A 167 14.65 -16.14 0.37
N GLY A 168 14.11 -15.43 -0.63
CA GLY A 168 14.61 -14.13 -1.05
C GLY A 168 14.57 -13.08 0.06
N LEU A 169 13.46 -13.02 0.81
CA LEU A 169 13.30 -12.12 1.95
C LEU A 169 14.31 -12.43 3.07
N VAL A 170 14.51 -13.71 3.39
CA VAL A 170 15.50 -14.14 4.40
C VAL A 170 16.91 -13.76 3.99
N VAL A 171 17.29 -13.95 2.72
CA VAL A 171 18.61 -13.55 2.21
C VAL A 171 18.79 -12.03 2.27
N TYR A 172 17.77 -11.27 1.87
CA TYR A 172 17.80 -9.81 1.92
C TYR A 172 18.01 -9.29 3.36
N LEU A 173 17.23 -9.81 4.33
CA LEU A 173 17.34 -9.45 5.74
C LEU A 173 18.71 -9.83 6.34
N ARG A 174 19.24 -11.00 5.97
CA ARG A 174 20.58 -11.44 6.41
C ARG A 174 21.70 -10.56 5.88
N ARG A 175 21.55 -9.98 4.70
CA ARG A 175 22.53 -9.03 4.15
C ARG A 175 22.46 -7.68 4.85
N THR A 176 21.26 -7.17 5.10
CA THR A 176 21.07 -5.88 5.79
C THR A 176 21.42 -5.93 7.28
N ALA A 177 21.44 -7.09 7.92
CA ALA A 177 21.88 -7.23 9.32
C ALA A 177 23.41 -7.32 9.49
N ARG A 178 24.17 -7.36 8.40
CA ARG A 178 25.65 -7.45 8.43
C ARG A 178 26.35 -6.13 8.12
N ASP A 179 25.59 -5.12 7.66
CA ASP A 179 26.04 -3.74 7.42
C ASP A 179 25.63 -2.85 8.60
#